data_AF-A0A6L7CNK7-F1
#
_entry.id   AF-A0A6L7CNK7-F1
#
_cell.length_a   1.000
_cell.length_b   1.000
_cell.length_c   1.000
_cell.angle_alpha   90.00
_cell.angle_beta   90.00
_cell.angle_gamma   90.00
#
_symmetry.space_group_name_H-M   'P 1'
#
loop_
_entity.id
_entity.type
_entity.pdbx_description
1 polymer ?
#
loop_
_entity_poly.entity_id
_entity_poly.type
_entity_poly.pdbx_seq_one_letter_code
_entity_poly.pdbx_strand_id
1 'polypeptide(L)'
;GDRFVITANGQTVFSESRTTLRVWWAETTWQMQRLRDNPECADQEHQAKSNDADPGLNVKLSFDINEDVAAPYIATGARPKVAVLREQGVNSHVEMAAAFHRAGFDAIDVHMSDLLTGRTGLEDFHALVACGGFSYGDVLGAGEGWAKSILFNDRVRDEFATFFHRPQTLAL
;
A
#
# COMPACT_ATOMS: atom_id res chain seq x y z
N GLY A 1 -27.01 13.04 15.35
CA GLY A 1 -27.75 14.31 15.46
C GLY A 1 -26.75 15.42 15.26
N ASP A 2 -26.99 16.32 14.30
CA ASP A 2 -26.01 17.28 13.83
C ASP A 2 -25.96 18.58 14.66
N ARG A 3 -26.22 18.53 15.98
CA ARG A 3 -26.24 19.72 16.83
C ARG A 3 -25.03 19.77 17.75
N PHE A 4 -24.30 20.88 17.71
CA PHE A 4 -23.28 21.23 18.68
C PHE A 4 -23.80 22.36 19.56
N VAL A 5 -23.98 22.09 20.85
CA VAL A 5 -24.63 23.03 21.79
C VAL A 5 -23.77 23.16 23.05
N ILE A 6 -23.47 24.40 23.44
CA ILE A 6 -22.80 24.74 24.69
C ILE A 6 -23.82 25.50 25.56
N THR A 7 -23.97 25.08 26.82
CA THR A 7 -24.89 25.70 27.78
C THR A 7 -24.18 26.07 29.07
N ALA A 8 -24.71 27.07 29.78
CA ALA A 8 -24.28 27.46 31.12
C ALA A 8 -25.51 27.85 31.94
N ASN A 9 -25.69 27.25 33.13
CA ASN A 9 -26.80 27.52 34.04
C ASN A 9 -28.20 27.49 33.39
N GLY A 10 -28.43 26.55 32.48
CA GLY A 10 -29.71 26.41 31.77
C GLY A 10 -29.92 27.38 30.61
N GLN A 11 -28.96 28.25 30.30
CA GLN A 11 -28.97 29.11 29.12
C GLN A 11 -28.07 28.54 28.02
N THR A 12 -28.51 28.67 26.77
CA THR A 12 -27.71 28.32 25.60
C THR A 12 -26.70 29.42 25.31
N VAL A 13 -25.40 29.08 25.39
CA VAL A 13 -24.28 29.99 25.11
C VAL A 13 -23.94 29.96 23.62
N PHE A 14 -23.96 28.78 23.02
CA PHE A 14 -23.68 28.57 21.60
C PHE A 14 -24.48 27.38 21.07
N SER A 15 -24.95 27.45 19.83
CA SER A 15 -25.73 26.38 19.23
C SER A 15 -25.63 26.43 17.70
N GLU A 16 -24.99 25.45 17.09
CA GLU A 16 -24.79 25.39 15.64
C GLU A 16 -24.89 23.96 15.10
N SER A 17 -25.04 23.81 13.78
CA SER A 17 -24.80 22.56 13.08
C SER A 17 -23.33 22.15 13.23
N ARG A 18 -23.10 20.91 13.68
CA ARG A 18 -21.74 20.36 13.74
C ARG A 18 -21.13 20.28 12.32
N THR A 19 -21.94 19.95 11.31
CA THR A 19 -21.52 19.95 9.90
C THR A 19 -21.08 21.32 9.43
N THR A 20 -21.83 22.39 9.75
CA THR A 20 -21.41 23.77 9.45
C THR A 20 -20.03 24.07 10.04
N LEU A 21 -19.82 23.77 11.32
CA LEU A 21 -18.53 23.98 11.99
C LEU A 21 -17.40 23.17 11.34
N ARG A 22 -17.68 21.92 10.94
CA ARG A 22 -16.72 21.02 10.28
C ARG A 22 -16.35 21.48 8.88
N VAL A 23 -17.28 22.10 8.16
CA VAL A 23 -17.04 22.70 6.84
C VAL A 23 -16.17 23.94 6.99
N TRP A 24 -16.52 24.87 7.89
CA TRP A 24 -15.68 26.04 8.18
C TRP A 24 -14.26 25.66 8.59
N TRP A 25 -14.13 24.65 9.46
CA TRP A 25 -12.82 24.12 9.85
C TRP A 25 -12.00 23.59 8.66
N ALA A 26 -12.67 23.07 7.62
CA ALA A 26 -12.01 22.52 6.43
C ALA A 26 -11.65 23.57 5.37
N GLU A 27 -12.14 24.81 5.46
CA GLU A 27 -11.95 25.81 4.41
C GLU A 27 -10.48 26.10 4.13
N THR A 28 -9.64 26.14 5.17
CA THR A 28 -8.21 26.40 5.00
C THR A 28 -7.54 25.29 4.18
N THR A 29 -7.78 24.02 4.50
CA THR A 29 -7.21 22.92 3.72
C THR A 29 -7.80 22.85 2.31
N TRP A 30 -9.07 23.20 2.14
CA TRP A 30 -9.71 23.28 0.83
C TRP A 30 -9.06 24.32 -0.06
N GLN A 31 -8.88 25.56 0.43
CA GLN A 31 -8.25 26.63 -0.35
C GLN A 31 -6.78 26.30 -0.68
N MET A 32 -6.05 25.70 0.26
CA MET A 32 -4.66 25.29 0.02
C MET A 32 -4.55 24.19 -1.04
N GLN A 33 -5.39 23.15 -0.96
CA GLN A 33 -5.43 22.09 -1.97
C GLN A 33 -5.85 22.64 -3.33
N ARG A 34 -6.86 23.51 -3.37
CA ARG A 34 -7.37 24.09 -4.62
C ARG A 34 -6.34 24.96 -5.35
N LEU A 35 -5.44 25.62 -4.60
CA LEU A 35 -4.35 26.42 -5.16
C LEU A 35 -3.15 25.58 -5.63
N ARG A 36 -2.90 24.44 -4.98
CA ARG A 36 -1.71 23.61 -5.19
C ARG A 36 -1.95 22.42 -6.12
N ASP A 37 -3.08 21.77 -5.96
CA ASP A 37 -3.46 20.50 -6.60
C ASP A 37 -4.45 20.74 -7.75
N ASN A 38 -5.11 19.70 -8.24
CA ASN A 38 -6.22 19.87 -9.17
C ASN A 38 -7.43 20.47 -8.41
N PRO A 39 -7.92 21.66 -8.78
CA PRO A 39 -9.02 22.32 -8.09
C PRO A 39 -10.32 21.52 -8.10
N GLU A 40 -10.58 20.72 -9.14
CA GLU A 40 -11.77 19.86 -9.20
C GLU A 40 -11.74 18.79 -8.11
N CYS A 41 -10.57 18.18 -7.86
CA CYS A 41 -10.40 17.20 -6.79
C CYS A 41 -10.56 17.85 -5.41
N ALA A 42 -9.99 19.04 -5.22
CA ALA A 42 -10.11 19.78 -3.96
C ALA A 42 -11.57 20.20 -3.68
N ASP A 43 -12.30 20.66 -4.69
CA ASP A 43 -13.71 21.04 -4.60
C ASP A 43 -14.59 19.80 -4.28
N GLN A 44 -14.33 18.65 -4.91
CA GLN A 44 -14.99 17.38 -4.61
C GLN A 44 -14.71 16.91 -3.17
N GLU A 45 -13.45 16.94 -2.72
CA GLU A 45 -13.08 16.56 -1.35
C GLU A 45 -13.75 17.47 -0.32
N HIS A 46 -13.84 18.78 -0.60
CA HIS A 46 -14.49 19.73 0.29
C HIS A 46 -16.01 19.53 0.35
N GLN A 47 -16.66 19.36 -0.80
CA GLN A 47 -18.12 19.15 -0.86
C GLN A 47 -18.57 17.86 -0.19
N ALA A 48 -17.78 16.78 -0.26
CA ALA A 48 -18.11 15.53 0.44
C ALA A 48 -18.31 15.74 1.95
N LYS A 49 -17.60 16.70 2.55
CA LYS A 49 -17.60 17.00 3.99
C LYS A 49 -18.91 17.63 4.49
N SER A 50 -19.74 18.18 3.59
CA SER A 50 -21.04 18.77 3.95
C SER A 50 -22.18 17.75 3.98
N ASN A 51 -21.95 16.50 3.56
CA ASN A 51 -22.96 15.46 3.58
C ASN A 51 -22.98 14.73 4.93
N ASP A 52 -23.88 15.12 5.84
CA ASP A 52 -24.05 14.46 7.15
C ASP A 52 -24.53 13.00 7.05
N ALA A 53 -25.01 12.57 5.87
CA ALA A 53 -25.40 11.19 5.61
C ALA A 53 -24.24 10.28 5.16
N ASP A 54 -23.02 10.80 5.04
CA ASP A 54 -21.83 9.99 4.76
C ASP A 54 -21.61 8.98 5.92
N PRO A 55 -21.72 7.66 5.66
CA PRO A 55 -21.55 6.64 6.70
C PRO A 55 -20.08 6.44 7.11
N GLY A 56 -19.15 7.10 6.42
CA GLY A 56 -17.71 6.88 6.57
C GLY A 56 -17.27 5.54 5.98
N LEU A 57 -16.08 5.08 6.37
CA LEU A 57 -15.58 3.77 5.97
C LEU A 57 -16.43 2.66 6.62
N ASN A 58 -17.05 1.82 5.80
CA ASN A 58 -17.80 0.65 6.23
C ASN A 58 -17.38 -0.60 5.44
N VAL A 59 -17.38 -1.77 6.09
CA VAL A 59 -16.88 -3.02 5.49
C VAL A 59 -18.02 -4.00 5.22
N LYS A 60 -17.91 -4.76 4.12
CA LYS A 60 -18.73 -5.94 3.84
C LYS A 60 -17.79 -7.12 3.62
N LEU A 61 -17.94 -8.18 4.40
CA LEU A 61 -17.07 -9.36 4.36
C LEU A 61 -17.77 -10.50 3.62
N SER A 62 -17.05 -11.16 2.71
CA SER A 62 -17.51 -12.36 1.99
C SER A 62 -16.86 -13.66 2.48
N PHE A 63 -16.01 -13.57 3.49
CA PHE A 63 -15.27 -14.67 4.12
C PHE A 63 -15.07 -14.38 5.61
N ASP A 64 -14.69 -15.38 6.40
CA ASP A 64 -14.30 -15.19 7.80
C ASP A 64 -12.86 -14.69 7.89
N ILE A 65 -12.67 -13.45 8.34
CA ILE A 65 -11.35 -12.83 8.50
C ILE A 65 -10.50 -13.50 9.59
N ASN A 66 -11.10 -14.33 10.44
CA ASN A 66 -10.41 -15.07 11.50
C ASN A 66 -10.04 -16.50 11.07
N GLU A 67 -10.54 -16.97 9.93
CA GLU A 67 -10.17 -18.27 9.38
C GLU A 67 -8.76 -18.21 8.78
N ASP A 68 -7.80 -18.81 9.47
CA ASP A 68 -6.44 -18.97 8.95
C ASP A 68 -6.36 -20.19 8.01
N VAL A 69 -6.68 -19.96 6.74
CA VAL A 69 -6.61 -21.00 5.69
C VAL A 69 -5.18 -21.50 5.43
N ALA A 70 -4.15 -20.78 5.89
CA ALA A 70 -2.75 -21.16 5.76
C ALA A 70 -2.27 -22.05 6.93
N ALA A 71 -2.98 -22.06 8.07
CA ALA A 71 -2.61 -22.77 9.27
C ALA A 71 -2.27 -24.27 9.06
N PRO A 72 -3.03 -25.05 8.25
CA PRO A 72 -2.69 -26.45 7.99
C PRO A 72 -1.31 -26.64 7.33
N TYR A 73 -0.91 -25.70 6.46
CA TYR A 73 0.40 -25.73 5.79
C TYR A 73 1.50 -25.29 6.75
N ILE A 74 1.26 -24.23 7.53
CA ILE A 74 2.20 -23.74 8.55
C ILE A 74 2.50 -24.84 9.59
N ALA A 75 1.48 -25.59 10.00
CA ALA A 75 1.61 -26.67 10.98
C ALA A 75 2.52 -27.82 10.52
N THR A 76 2.74 -27.99 9.22
CA THR A 76 3.71 -28.96 8.69
C THR A 76 5.17 -28.57 8.98
N GLY A 77 5.43 -27.30 9.29
CA GLY A 77 6.77 -26.74 9.44
C GLY A 77 7.47 -26.44 8.12
N ALA A 78 6.90 -26.80 6.97
CA ALA A 78 7.45 -26.46 5.66
C ALA A 78 7.17 -24.99 5.34
N ARG A 79 8.22 -24.19 5.12
CA ARG A 79 8.13 -22.76 4.83
C ARG A 79 8.68 -22.47 3.44
N PRO A 80 7.84 -22.20 2.43
CA PRO A 80 8.32 -21.85 1.11
C PRO A 80 9.01 -20.48 1.13
N LYS A 81 10.05 -20.31 0.32
CA LYS A 81 10.74 -19.02 0.18
C LYS A 81 9.91 -18.06 -0.67
N VAL A 82 9.89 -16.78 -0.27
CA VAL A 82 9.46 -15.67 -1.13
C VAL A 82 10.62 -14.69 -1.31
N ALA A 83 10.90 -14.31 -2.56
CA ALA A 83 11.84 -13.24 -2.86
C ALA A 83 11.16 -11.89 -2.62
N VAL A 84 11.48 -11.24 -1.50
CA VAL A 84 11.01 -9.89 -1.19
C VAL A 84 11.94 -8.92 -1.91
N LEU A 85 11.54 -8.58 -3.14
CA LEU A 85 12.39 -7.89 -4.09
C LEU A 85 12.41 -6.39 -3.79
N ARG A 86 13.60 -5.81 -3.74
CA ARG A 86 13.80 -4.37 -3.57
C ARG A 86 14.92 -3.79 -4.44
N GLU A 87 14.79 -2.51 -4.71
CA GLU A 87 15.78 -1.66 -5.37
C GLU A 87 16.13 -0.48 -4.45
N GLN A 88 17.20 0.26 -4.75
CA GLN A 88 17.50 1.51 -4.10
C GLN A 88 16.29 2.46 -4.12
N GLY A 89 15.85 2.92 -2.94
CA GLY A 89 14.69 3.78 -2.77
C GLY A 89 13.37 3.05 -2.49
N VAL A 90 13.32 1.72 -2.60
CA VAL A 90 12.23 0.91 -2.05
C VAL A 90 12.23 1.03 -0.54
N ASN A 91 11.06 1.26 0.06
CA ASN A 91 10.92 1.54 1.49
C ASN A 91 9.81 0.74 2.18
N SER A 92 9.09 -0.12 1.46
CA SER A 92 7.99 -0.94 1.99
C SER A 92 8.27 -2.44 2.04
N HIS A 93 9.55 -2.84 2.07
CA HIS A 93 9.93 -4.26 2.01
C HIS A 93 9.79 -5.00 3.35
N VAL A 94 9.84 -4.29 4.48
CA VAL A 94 9.78 -4.92 5.82
C VAL A 94 8.37 -5.38 6.15
N GLU A 95 7.36 -4.53 5.94
CA GLU A 95 5.96 -4.86 6.13
C GLU A 95 5.49 -5.93 5.13
N MET A 96 6.03 -5.91 3.91
CA MET A 96 5.77 -6.95 2.92
C MET A 96 6.32 -8.31 3.39
N ALA A 97 7.57 -8.35 3.85
CA ALA A 97 8.18 -9.54 4.42
C ALA A 97 7.39 -10.07 5.62
N ALA A 98 6.92 -9.18 6.51
CA ALA A 98 6.13 -9.56 7.68
C ALA A 98 4.77 -10.17 7.30
N ALA A 99 4.10 -9.65 6.27
CA ALA A 99 2.84 -10.19 5.78
C ALA A 99 3.01 -11.63 5.25
N PHE A 100 4.02 -11.87 4.40
CA PHE A 100 4.33 -13.22 3.91
C PHE A 100 4.80 -14.16 5.03
N HIS A 101 5.60 -13.66 5.97
CA HIS A 101 6.05 -14.45 7.11
C HIS A 101 4.87 -14.94 7.95
N ARG A 102 3.86 -14.07 8.18
CA ARG A 102 2.62 -14.43 8.89
C ARG A 102 1.82 -15.49 8.13
N ALA A 103 1.83 -15.47 6.80
CA ALA A 103 1.21 -16.49 5.96
C ALA A 103 2.04 -17.79 5.82
N GLY A 104 3.19 -17.90 6.50
CA GLY A 104 3.98 -19.14 6.56
C GLY A 104 5.24 -19.19 5.69
N PHE A 105 5.60 -18.11 5.01
CA PHE A 105 6.78 -18.07 4.14
C PHE A 105 8.08 -17.76 4.88
N ASP A 106 9.19 -18.23 4.34
CA ASP A 106 10.52 -17.67 4.63
C ASP A 106 10.77 -16.49 3.70
N ALA A 107 10.61 -15.29 4.24
CA ALA A 107 10.79 -14.05 3.50
C ALA A 107 12.29 -13.73 3.36
N ILE A 108 12.78 -13.72 2.11
CA ILE A 108 14.19 -13.46 1.81
C ILE A 108 14.31 -12.05 1.26
N ASP A 109 15.15 -11.23 1.88
CA ASP A 109 15.53 -9.93 1.32
C ASP A 109 16.36 -10.15 0.05
N VAL A 110 15.83 -9.73 -1.10
CA VAL A 110 16.51 -9.82 -2.38
C VAL A 110 16.64 -8.42 -2.96
N HIS A 111 17.82 -7.83 -2.82
CA HIS A 111 18.13 -6.59 -3.51
C HIS A 111 18.45 -6.88 -4.98
N MET A 112 18.09 -5.97 -5.88
CA MET A 112 18.60 -5.99 -7.27
C MET A 112 20.13 -6.14 -7.37
N SER A 113 20.91 -5.63 -6.42
CA SER A 113 22.36 -5.84 -6.38
C SER A 113 22.75 -7.30 -6.15
N ASP A 114 21.95 -8.07 -5.42
CA ASP A 114 22.16 -9.51 -5.20
C ASP A 114 21.96 -10.29 -6.50
N LEU A 115 20.89 -9.96 -7.24
CA LEU A 115 20.64 -10.55 -8.56
C LEU A 115 21.72 -10.15 -9.54
N LEU A 116 22.14 -8.89 -9.59
CA LEU A 116 23.18 -8.37 -10.49
C LEU A 116 24.57 -8.96 -10.24
N THR A 117 24.89 -9.31 -8.99
CA THR A 117 26.18 -9.91 -8.61
C THR A 117 26.14 -11.44 -8.53
N GLY A 118 24.97 -12.06 -8.69
CA GLY A 118 24.80 -13.50 -8.59
C GLY A 118 24.92 -14.06 -7.17
N ARG A 119 24.65 -13.22 -6.15
CA ARG A 119 24.58 -13.68 -4.74
C ARG A 119 23.36 -14.55 -4.47
N THR A 120 22.31 -14.39 -5.28
CA THR A 120 21.09 -15.19 -5.25
C THR A 120 20.52 -15.27 -6.67
N GLY A 121 19.72 -16.31 -6.94
CA GLY A 121 19.02 -16.51 -8.21
C GLY A 121 17.51 -16.74 -7.99
N LEU A 122 16.67 -16.32 -8.94
CA LEU A 122 15.20 -16.48 -8.88
C LEU A 122 14.73 -17.92 -9.11
N GLU A 123 15.59 -18.82 -9.60
CA GLU A 123 15.32 -20.25 -9.76
C GLU A 123 14.99 -20.95 -8.43
N ASP A 124 15.56 -20.47 -7.32
CA ASP A 124 15.37 -21.01 -5.97
C ASP A 124 14.01 -20.63 -5.34
N PHE A 125 13.23 -19.83 -6.04
CA PHE A 125 11.97 -19.28 -5.54
C PHE A 125 10.77 -19.79 -6.34
N HIS A 126 9.66 -19.99 -5.63
CA HIS A 126 8.34 -20.20 -6.23
C HIS A 126 7.43 -18.98 -6.10
N ALA A 127 7.82 -18.00 -5.26
CA ALA A 127 7.10 -16.76 -5.06
C ALA A 127 8.08 -15.58 -5.06
N LEU A 128 7.67 -14.47 -5.66
CA LEU A 128 8.37 -13.19 -5.66
C LEU A 128 7.35 -12.08 -5.41
N VAL A 129 7.79 -11.01 -4.74
CA VAL A 129 7.01 -9.79 -4.57
C VAL A 129 7.86 -8.55 -4.82
N ALA A 130 7.41 -7.65 -5.70
CA ALA A 130 8.05 -6.36 -5.94
C ALA A 130 7.51 -5.33 -4.93
N CYS A 131 8.37 -4.84 -4.04
CA CYS A 131 7.93 -3.99 -2.93
C CYS A 131 7.76 -2.51 -3.33
N GLY A 132 6.86 -1.83 -2.63
CA GLY A 132 6.57 -0.40 -2.82
C GLY A 132 7.68 0.54 -2.32
N GLY A 133 7.63 1.77 -2.82
CA GLY A 133 8.49 2.87 -2.41
C GLY A 133 8.77 3.80 -3.57
N PHE A 134 9.93 4.45 -3.52
CA PHE A 134 10.36 5.45 -4.51
C PHE A 134 11.67 5.00 -5.14
N SER A 135 11.64 3.88 -5.87
CA SER A 135 12.85 3.34 -6.52
C SER A 135 13.46 4.40 -7.43
N TYR A 136 14.75 4.71 -7.26
CA TYR A 136 15.43 5.83 -7.92
C TYR A 136 14.74 7.21 -7.74
N GLY A 137 13.95 7.39 -6.68
CA GLY A 137 13.21 8.63 -6.41
C GLY A 137 12.13 8.94 -7.46
N ASP A 138 11.62 7.93 -8.17
CA ASP A 138 10.67 8.03 -9.29
C ASP A 138 11.15 8.90 -10.47
N VAL A 139 12.44 9.20 -10.50
CA VAL A 139 13.06 9.94 -11.61
C VAL A 139 13.02 9.07 -12.86
N LEU A 140 12.69 9.70 -13.99
CA LEU A 140 12.41 9.04 -15.28
C LEU A 140 11.09 8.24 -15.31
N GLY A 141 10.23 8.41 -14.31
CA GLY A 141 8.94 7.73 -14.15
C GLY A 141 8.99 6.68 -13.05
N ALA A 142 7.93 6.61 -12.23
CA ALA A 142 7.85 5.65 -11.13
C ALA A 142 8.00 4.21 -11.65
N GLY A 143 8.93 3.45 -11.07
CA GLY A 143 9.26 2.08 -11.45
C GLY A 143 10.08 1.91 -12.75
N GLU A 144 10.19 2.94 -13.60
CA GLU A 144 10.85 2.86 -14.91
C GLU A 144 12.34 2.57 -14.80
N GLY A 145 13.05 3.25 -13.89
CA GLY A 145 14.49 3.02 -13.67
C GLY A 145 14.79 1.59 -13.24
N TRP A 146 13.96 1.02 -12.36
CA TRP A 146 14.08 -0.35 -11.89
C TRP A 146 13.74 -1.37 -12.98
N ALA A 147 12.62 -1.20 -13.68
CA ALA A 147 12.26 -2.09 -14.77
C ALA A 147 13.32 -2.08 -15.89
N LYS A 148 13.82 -0.90 -16.27
CA LYS A 148 14.86 -0.76 -17.31
C LYS A 148 16.22 -1.29 -16.86
N SER A 149 16.58 -1.22 -15.58
CA SER A 149 17.81 -1.83 -15.08
C SER A 149 17.80 -3.35 -15.24
N ILE A 150 16.64 -4.00 -15.05
CA ILE A 150 16.41 -5.41 -15.37
C ILE A 150 16.52 -5.63 -16.88
N LEU A 151 15.74 -4.89 -17.68
CA LEU A 151 15.63 -5.11 -19.13
C LEU A 151 16.95 -4.89 -19.89
N PHE A 152 17.79 -3.96 -19.44
CA PHE A 152 19.07 -3.63 -20.07
C PHE A 152 20.24 -4.47 -19.57
N ASN A 153 20.00 -5.40 -18.64
CA ASN A 153 20.96 -6.42 -18.25
C ASN A 153 20.46 -7.79 -18.75
N ASP A 154 21.03 -8.30 -19.85
CA ASP A 154 20.56 -9.53 -20.49
C ASP A 154 20.43 -10.70 -19.51
N ARG A 155 21.39 -10.89 -18.61
CA ARG A 155 21.36 -12.00 -17.64
C ARG A 155 20.18 -11.87 -16.68
N VAL A 156 20.01 -10.71 -16.06
CA VAL A 156 18.93 -10.49 -15.09
C VAL A 156 17.58 -10.49 -15.80
N ARG A 157 17.47 -9.89 -16.99
CA ARG A 157 16.27 -9.98 -17.83
C ARG A 157 15.86 -11.42 -18.06
N ASP A 158 16.80 -12.27 -18.48
CA ASP A 158 16.51 -13.67 -18.79
C ASP A 158 16.14 -14.46 -17.52
N GLU A 159 16.68 -14.09 -16.37
CA GLU A 159 16.35 -14.66 -15.06
C GLU A 159 14.89 -14.35 -14.66
N PHE A 160 14.46 -13.09 -14.75
CA PHE A 160 13.06 -12.69 -14.55
C PHE A 160 12.14 -13.35 -15.58
N ALA A 161 12.50 -13.35 -16.86
CA ALA A 161 11.71 -14.00 -17.91
C ALA A 161 11.52 -15.49 -17.60
N THR A 162 12.59 -16.19 -17.21
CA THR A 162 12.53 -17.60 -16.81
C THR A 162 11.62 -17.81 -15.60
N PHE A 163 11.72 -16.95 -14.57
CA PHE A 163 10.82 -17.00 -13.42
C PHE A 163 9.35 -16.91 -13.86
N PHE A 164 8.99 -15.89 -14.65
CA PHE A 164 7.59 -15.68 -15.06
C PHE A 164 7.03 -16.76 -16.01
N HIS A 165 7.88 -17.48 -16.75
CA HIS A 165 7.45 -18.55 -17.65
C HIS A 165 7.36 -19.92 -16.98
N ARG A 166 7.81 -20.07 -15.72
CA ARG A 166 7.64 -21.33 -14.97
C ARG A 166 6.16 -21.56 -14.64
N PRO A 167 5.67 -22.82 -14.70
CA PRO A 167 4.22 -23.10 -14.62
C PRO A 167 3.62 -22.97 -13.21
N GLN A 168 4.45 -22.83 -12.17
CA GLN A 168 4.04 -22.89 -10.76
C GLN A 168 4.66 -21.77 -9.93
N THR A 169 4.97 -20.64 -10.56
CA THR A 169 5.50 -19.44 -9.91
C THR A 169 4.41 -18.43 -9.67
N LEU A 170 4.48 -17.75 -8.53
CA LEU A 170 3.59 -16.64 -8.15
C LEU A 170 4.39 -15.34 -8.09
N ALA A 171 3.80 -14.25 -8.55
CA ALA A 171 4.36 -12.91 -8.46
C ALA A 171 3.30 -11.92 -7.98
N LEU A 172 3.72 -10.94 -7.18
CA LEU A 172 2.93 -9.82 -6.70
C LEU A 172 3.65 -8.48 -6.93
#